data_AF-A0A7W8QUM6-F1
#
_entry.id   AF-A0A7W8QUM6-F1
#
_cell.length_a   1.000
_cell.length_b   1.000
_cell.length_c   1.000
_cell.angle_alpha   90.00
_cell.angle_beta   90.00
_cell.angle_gamma   90.00
#
_symmetry.space_group_name_H-M   'P 1'
#
loop_
_entity.id
_entity.type
_entity.pdbx_description
1 polymer ?
#
loop_
_entity_poly.entity_id
_entity_poly.type
_entity_poly.pdbx_seq_one_letter_code
_entity_poly.pdbx_strand_id
1 'polypeptide(L)'
;MSIIKTNKKLILRLAFLIVPFGILTLVLHDGQSGGQTGGGAYDLSGLIYGLVLFACITVWMIWMLIACFLSKTPIDRKMYLKLLLIGIIALVAAYFVTPRMF
;
A
#
# COMPACT_ATOMS: atom_id res chain seq x y z
N MET A 1 1.15 -20.51 -23.86
CA MET A 1 1.32 -20.90 -22.44
C MET A 1 1.95 -19.83 -21.53
N SER A 2 2.67 -18.82 -22.05
CA SER A 2 3.46 -17.85 -21.24
C SER A 2 2.62 -16.80 -20.48
N ILE A 3 1.55 -16.27 -21.08
CA ILE A 3 0.78 -15.11 -20.58
C ILE A 3 0.06 -15.40 -19.25
N ILE A 4 -0.43 -16.63 -19.05
CA ILE A 4 -1.19 -17.03 -17.85
C ILE A 4 -0.29 -17.06 -16.61
N LYS A 5 0.99 -17.45 -16.74
CA LYS A 5 1.96 -17.42 -15.63
C LYS A 5 2.26 -15.99 -15.20
N THR A 6 2.44 -15.09 -16.15
CA THR A 6 2.71 -13.67 -15.88
C THR A 6 1.54 -13.00 -15.16
N ASN A 7 0.30 -13.24 -15.60
CA ASN A 7 -0.90 -12.67 -14.97
C ASN A 7 -1.11 -13.16 -13.52
N LYS A 8 -0.92 -14.45 -13.25
CA LYS A 8 -1.01 -14.98 -11.88
C LYS A 8 0.03 -14.35 -10.95
N LYS A 9 1.26 -14.15 -11.46
CA LYS A 9 2.34 -13.52 -10.71
C LYS A 9 2.06 -12.04 -10.43
N LEU A 10 1.40 -11.36 -11.37
CA LEU A 10 0.94 -9.98 -11.25
C LEU A 10 -0.12 -9.87 -10.14
N ILE A 11 -1.18 -10.69 -10.22
CA ILE A 11 -2.30 -10.69 -9.26
C ILE A 11 -1.81 -11.01 -7.86
N LEU A 12 -0.93 -12.02 -7.70
CA LEU A 12 -0.43 -12.42 -6.38
C LEU A 12 0.39 -11.29 -5.73
N ARG A 13 1.22 -10.61 -6.52
CA ARG A 13 2.00 -9.47 -6.01
C ARG A 13 1.14 -8.24 -5.73
N LEU A 14 0.08 -8.03 -6.51
CA LEU A 14 -0.89 -6.95 -6.29
C LEU A 14 -1.71 -7.22 -5.01
N ALA A 15 -2.15 -8.46 -4.80
CA ALA A 15 -2.84 -8.89 -3.60
C ALA A 15 -1.99 -8.67 -2.35
N PHE A 16 -0.67 -8.89 -2.43
CA PHE A 16 0.24 -8.59 -1.33
C PHE A 16 0.29 -7.10 -0.94
N LEU A 17 -0.07 -6.18 -1.84
CA LEU A 17 -0.22 -4.75 -1.51
C LEU A 17 -1.63 -4.44 -1.01
N ILE A 18 -2.64 -4.91 -1.75
CA ILE A 18 -4.05 -4.55 -1.52
C ILE A 18 -4.56 -5.10 -0.19
N VAL A 19 -4.15 -6.31 0.20
CA VAL A 19 -4.59 -6.96 1.44
C VAL A 19 -4.14 -6.18 2.68
N PRO A 20 -2.83 -5.93 2.91
CA PRO A 20 -2.40 -5.15 4.06
C PRO A 20 -2.90 -3.71 3.99
N PHE A 21 -2.94 -3.10 2.79
CA PHE A 21 -3.50 -1.76 2.62
C PHE A 21 -4.96 -1.69 3.06
N GLY A 22 -5.80 -2.63 2.62
CA GLY A 22 -7.21 -2.72 2.99
C GLY A 22 -7.42 -2.98 4.48
N ILE A 23 -6.68 -3.92 5.06
CA ILE A 23 -6.76 -4.24 6.50
C ILE A 23 -6.37 -3.02 7.35
N LEU A 24 -5.22 -2.40 7.06
CA LEU A 24 -4.75 -1.23 7.80
C LEU A 24 -5.71 -0.04 7.64
N THR A 25 -6.26 0.18 6.44
CA THR A 25 -7.27 1.23 6.21
C THR A 25 -8.56 0.96 6.99
N LEU A 26 -9.03 -0.29 7.03
CA LEU A 26 -10.22 -0.68 7.79
C LEU A 26 -10.02 -0.54 9.29
N VAL A 27 -8.90 -1.02 9.83
CA VAL A 27 -8.54 -0.89 11.26
C VAL A 27 -8.48 0.58 11.65
N LEU A 28 -7.91 1.41 10.78
CA LEU A 28 -7.79 2.84 11.02
C LEU A 28 -9.15 3.55 11.00
N HIS A 29 -10.06 3.16 10.09
CA HIS A 29 -11.41 3.71 10.00
C HIS A 29 -12.30 3.24 11.17
N ASP A 30 -12.12 2.00 11.65
CA ASP A 30 -12.82 1.46 12.82
C ASP A 30 -12.34 2.14 14.12
N GLY A 31 -11.04 2.41 14.23
CA GLY A 31 -10.43 3.14 15.34
C GLY A 31 -10.97 4.57 15.54
N GLN A 32 -11.52 5.21 14.50
CA GLN A 32 -12.18 6.52 14.63
C GLN A 32 -13.57 6.46 15.29
N SER A 33 -14.22 5.29 15.32
CA SER A 33 -15.58 5.14 15.86
C SER A 33 -15.63 4.93 17.38
N GLY A 34 -14.48 4.65 18.01
CA GLY A 34 -14.34 4.42 19.45
C GLY A 34 -14.01 5.68 20.26
N GLY A 35 -14.99 6.58 20.40
CA GLY A 35 -15.14 7.56 21.49
C GLY A 35 -13.91 8.29 22.05
N GLN A 36 -13.63 9.50 21.54
CA GLN A 36 -12.96 10.54 22.34
C GLN A 36 -14.01 11.34 23.12
N THR A 37 -14.42 10.80 24.26
CA THR A 37 -15.20 11.53 25.27
C THR A 37 -14.26 11.86 26.43
N GLY A 38 -13.39 12.85 26.26
CA GLY A 38 -12.46 13.29 27.30
C GLY A 38 -11.17 13.85 26.71
N GLY A 39 -10.91 15.14 26.92
CA GLY A 39 -9.88 15.89 26.22
C GLY A 39 -8.44 15.39 26.37
N GLY A 40 -7.64 15.68 25.35
CA GLY A 40 -6.18 15.88 25.47
C GLY A 40 -5.27 14.73 25.06
N ALA A 41 -5.79 13.57 24.65
CA ALA A 41 -4.97 12.51 24.09
C ALA A 41 -4.99 12.60 22.56
N TYR A 42 -3.92 13.14 21.95
CA TYR A 42 -3.68 12.94 20.52
C TYR A 42 -3.72 11.43 20.26
N ASP A 43 -4.53 11.00 19.28
CA ASP A 43 -4.66 9.60 18.92
C ASP A 43 -3.41 9.14 18.16
N LEU A 44 -2.31 8.99 18.90
CA LEU A 44 -1.02 8.54 18.40
C LEU A 44 -1.15 7.18 17.70
N SER A 45 -2.16 6.41 18.08
CA SER A 45 -2.61 5.18 17.42
C SER A 45 -2.81 5.40 15.91
N GLY A 46 -3.62 6.41 15.53
CA GLY A 46 -3.88 6.75 14.12
C GLY A 46 -2.60 7.12 13.37
N LEU A 47 -1.75 7.95 13.98
CA LEU A 47 -0.44 8.32 13.43
C LEU A 47 0.45 7.09 13.19
N ILE A 48 0.57 6.21 14.17
CA ILE A 48 1.41 5.01 14.09
C ILE A 48 0.89 4.07 13.00
N TYR A 49 -0.42 3.83 12.93
CA TYR A 49 -1.01 3.00 11.88
C TYR A 49 -0.83 3.62 10.48
N GLY A 50 -0.98 4.93 10.35
CA GLY A 50 -0.70 5.64 9.10
C GLY A 50 0.77 5.53 8.67
N LEU A 51 1.70 5.65 9.62
CA LEU A 51 3.14 5.54 9.37
C LEU A 51 3.55 4.12 8.99
N VAL A 52 2.97 3.10 9.64
CA VAL A 52 3.15 1.69 9.30
C VAL A 52 2.60 1.39 7.90
N LEU A 53 1.42 1.90 7.55
CA LEU A 53 0.85 1.76 6.21
C LEU A 53 1.74 2.42 5.15
N PHE A 54 2.25 3.62 5.42
CA PHE A 54 3.17 4.31 4.52
C PHE A 54 4.49 3.53 4.34
N ALA A 55 5.05 3.00 5.43
CA ALA A 55 6.24 2.16 5.39
C ALA A 55 6.02 0.86 4.60
N CYS A 56 4.89 0.18 4.79
CA CYS A 56 4.53 -1.03 4.03
C CYS A 56 4.45 -0.76 2.52
N ILE A 57 3.77 0.32 2.10
CA ILE A 57 3.68 0.70 0.68
C ILE A 57 5.07 1.03 0.13
N THR A 58 5.89 1.73 0.90
CA THR A 58 7.24 2.15 0.50
C THR A 58 8.17 0.94 0.30
N VAL A 59 8.16 -0.01 1.24
CA VAL A 59 8.94 -1.25 1.13
C VAL A 59 8.49 -2.07 -0.07
N TRP A 60 7.19 -2.17 -0.32
CA TRP A 60 6.65 -2.86 -1.50
C TRP A 60 7.06 -2.18 -2.81
N MET A 61 7.03 -0.84 -2.85
CA MET A 61 7.48 -0.05 -4.00
C MET A 61 8.96 -0.27 -4.29
N ILE A 62 9.82 -0.26 -3.26
CA ILE A 62 11.25 -0.56 -3.40
C ILE A 62 11.46 -1.98 -3.94
N TRP A 63 10.74 -2.96 -3.42
CA TRP A 63 10.79 -4.34 -3.90
C TRP A 63 10.41 -4.46 -5.39
N MET A 64 9.37 -3.74 -5.82
CA MET A 64 8.96 -3.68 -7.22
C MET A 64 9.96 -2.96 -8.12
N LEU A 65 10.61 -1.91 -7.59
CA LEU A 65 11.67 -1.19 -8.29
C LEU A 65 12.88 -2.10 -8.54
N ILE A 66 13.31 -2.83 -7.51
CA ILE A 66 14.40 -3.82 -7.62
C ILE A 66 14.02 -4.90 -8.64
N ALA A 67 12.80 -5.44 -8.58
CA ALA A 67 12.32 -6.43 -9.54
C ALA A 67 12.25 -5.87 -10.98
N CYS A 68 11.98 -4.57 -11.14
CA CYS A 68 12.03 -3.88 -12.43
C CYS A 68 13.46 -3.82 -12.99
N PHE A 69 14.45 -3.48 -12.17
CA PHE A 69 15.86 -3.41 -12.56
C PHE A 69 16.47 -4.80 -12.88
N LEU A 70 16.09 -5.84 -12.13
CA LEU A 70 16.51 -7.21 -12.43
C LEU A 70 15.84 -7.80 -13.69
N SER A 71 14.80 -7.16 -14.21
CA SER A 71 14.04 -7.68 -15.34
C SER A 71 14.76 -7.44 -16.67
N LYS A 72 15.24 -8.52 -17.30
CA LYS A 72 15.94 -8.48 -18.59
C LYS A 72 15.00 -8.34 -19.80
N THR A 73 13.69 -8.50 -19.59
CA THR A 73 12.67 -8.55 -20.65
C THR A 73 11.84 -7.26 -20.66
N PRO A 74 11.64 -6.63 -21.84
CA PRO A 74 10.89 -5.37 -21.94
C PRO A 74 9.41 -5.51 -21.55
N ILE A 75 8.85 -6.72 -21.70
CA ILE A 75 7.47 -7.05 -21.33
C ILE A 75 7.28 -7.04 -19.81
N ASP A 76 8.18 -7.68 -19.07
CA ASP A 76 8.13 -7.70 -17.61
C ASP A 76 8.45 -6.33 -17.02
N ARG A 77 9.34 -5.55 -17.64
CA ARG A 77 9.62 -4.16 -17.25
C ARG A 77 8.38 -3.26 -17.36
N LYS A 78 7.60 -3.38 -18.44
CA LYS A 78 6.31 -2.69 -18.58
C LYS A 78 5.31 -3.11 -17.50
N MET A 79 5.32 -4.38 -17.10
CA MET A 79 4.48 -4.88 -16.01
C MET A 79 4.86 -4.24 -14.68
N TYR A 80 6.15 -4.26 -14.31
CA TYR A 80 6.62 -3.64 -13.07
C TYR A 80 6.37 -2.13 -13.02
N LEU A 81 6.50 -1.42 -14.14
CA LEU A 81 6.14 -0.01 -14.22
C LEU A 81 4.65 0.24 -13.96
N LYS A 82 3.74 -0.60 -14.48
CA LYS A 82 2.32 -0.52 -14.16
C LYS A 82 2.05 -0.77 -12.67
N LEU A 83 2.72 -1.75 -12.06
CA LEU A 83 2.58 -2.01 -10.61
C LEU A 83 3.13 -0.85 -9.77
N LEU A 84 4.25 -0.25 -10.16
CA LEU A 84 4.79 0.95 -9.49
C LEU A 84 3.79 2.10 -9.56
N LEU A 85 3.15 2.31 -10.73
CA LEU A 85 2.17 3.37 -10.90
C LEU A 85 0.93 3.16 -10.00
N ILE A 86 0.47 1.92 -9.85
CA ILE A 86 -0.59 1.55 -8.89
C ILE A 86 -0.14 1.80 -7.45
N GLY A 87 1.11 1.47 -7.10
CA GLY A 87 1.66 1.74 -5.78
C GLY A 87 1.78 3.24 -5.47
N ILE A 88 2.10 4.08 -6.45
CA ILE A 88 2.06 5.55 -6.31
C ILE A 88 0.63 6.03 -6.04
N ILE A 89 -0.35 5.53 -6.80
CA ILE A 89 -1.77 5.87 -6.58
C ILE A 89 -2.20 5.45 -5.16
N ALA A 90 -1.81 4.26 -4.70
CA ALA A 90 -2.09 3.80 -3.34
C ALA A 90 -1.42 4.68 -2.27
N LEU A 91 -0.21 5.18 -2.54
CA LEU A 91 0.50 6.09 -1.63
C LEU A 91 -0.15 7.48 -1.57
N VAL A 92 -0.64 7.98 -2.70
CA VAL A 92 -1.46 9.21 -2.74
C VAL A 92 -2.78 9.00 -2.00
N ALA A 93 -3.46 7.87 -2.21
CA ALA A 93 -4.68 7.54 -1.48
C ALA A 93 -4.43 7.44 0.03
N ALA A 94 -3.34 6.78 0.44
CA ALA A 94 -2.89 6.77 1.84
C ALA A 94 -2.70 8.19 2.38
N TYR A 95 -2.00 9.05 1.64
CA TYR A 95 -1.79 10.43 2.02
C TYR A 95 -3.09 11.24 2.15
N PHE A 96 -4.16 10.91 1.43
CA PHE A 96 -5.47 11.55 1.63
C PHE A 96 -6.22 11.01 2.86
N VAL A 97 -5.97 9.76 3.26
CA VAL A 97 -6.54 9.16 4.46
C VAL A 97 -5.83 9.68 5.73
N THR A 98 -4.52 9.90 5.68
CA THR A 98 -3.71 10.37 6.82
C THR A 98 -4.11 11.71 7.45
N PRO A 99 -4.45 12.79 6.73
CA PRO A 99 -4.86 14.06 7.32
C PRO A 99 -6.26 14.00 7.93
N ARG A 100 -7.08 12.97 7.64
CA ARG A 100 -8.31 12.72 8.42
C ARG A 100 -8.04 12.07 9.78
N MET A 101 -6.78 11.74 10.09
CA MET A 101 -6.36 11.18 11.38
C MET A 101 -5.95 12.25 12.41
N PHE A 102 -5.86 13.52 12.01
CA PHE A 102 -5.46 14.66 12.85
C PHE A 102 -6.63 15.64 13.07
#